data_AF-A0A2E3F8R2-F1
#
_entry.id   AF-A0A2E3F8R2-F1
#
_cell.length_a   1.000
_cell.length_b   1.000
_cell.length_c   1.000
_cell.angle_alpha   90.00
_cell.angle_beta   90.00
_cell.angle_gamma   90.00
#
_symmetry.space_group_name_H-M   'P 1'
#
loop_
_entity.id
_entity.type
_entity.pdbx_description
1 polymer ?
#
loop_
_entity_poly.entity_id
_entity_poly.type
_entity_poly.pdbx_seq_one_letter_code
_entity_poly.pdbx_strand_id
1 'polypeptide(L)'
;MNTNFLKSDWHDRLLLFTTNPWLMIADLAELLSFIVGLIFWKKFKETSIKWFILFLGYNFFNEIAALFYYVCGLGDNNSIFYNIRQFIYFTVHLFVFYDFLQKTRFRRSVLVFYGIWLIGYIYLLTTTNFLDKYALFSLILGNFFLLIAVLFVLVEIINSLSLSEIGSNILIFIGLGLLLYLVISIPTSVTTFFGWARIGNDTGPRMEFYKILRNVGTISGALMYLIFAYGFYRSKRPDILEL
;
A
#
# COMPACT_ATOMS: atom_id res chain seq x y z
N MET A 1 -24.19 -30.31 -4.68
CA MET A 1 -22.89 -29.85 -5.21
C MET A 1 -23.00 -29.85 -6.72
N ASN A 2 -23.20 -28.68 -7.33
CA ASN A 2 -23.58 -28.55 -8.74
C ASN A 2 -22.31 -28.26 -9.57
N THR A 3 -21.86 -29.23 -10.35
CA THR A 3 -20.59 -29.22 -11.10
C THR A 3 -20.61 -28.35 -12.36
N ASN A 4 -21.63 -27.52 -12.55
CA ASN A 4 -21.80 -26.64 -13.70
C ASN A 4 -21.24 -25.21 -13.48
N PHE A 5 -20.64 -24.90 -12.32
CA PHE A 5 -20.16 -23.55 -11.99
C PHE A 5 -18.72 -23.21 -12.45
N LEU A 6 -18.02 -24.14 -13.11
CA LEU A 6 -16.58 -24.03 -13.41
C LEU A 6 -16.21 -23.92 -14.90
N LYS A 7 -17.18 -23.70 -15.81
CA LYS A 7 -16.93 -23.50 -17.24
C LYS A 7 -17.64 -22.25 -17.77
N SER A 8 -16.92 -21.13 -17.88
CA SER A 8 -16.43 -20.62 -19.18
C SER A 8 -16.04 -19.13 -19.20
N ASP A 9 -15.97 -18.42 -18.07
CA ASP A 9 -15.60 -16.98 -18.05
C ASP A 9 -14.25 -16.70 -17.38
N TRP A 10 -13.55 -17.72 -16.83
CA TRP A 10 -12.24 -17.53 -16.20
C TRP A 10 -11.23 -16.87 -17.13
N HIS A 11 -11.31 -17.15 -18.44
CA HIS A 11 -10.45 -16.54 -19.45
C HIS A 11 -10.76 -15.05 -19.59
N ASP A 12 -12.04 -14.68 -19.63
CA ASP A 12 -12.49 -13.28 -19.70
C ASP A 12 -12.13 -12.51 -18.42
N ARG A 13 -12.29 -13.15 -17.25
CA ARG A 13 -11.87 -12.59 -15.96
C ARG A 13 -10.36 -12.41 -15.89
N LEU A 14 -9.58 -13.37 -16.40
CA LEU A 14 -8.12 -13.28 -16.45
C LEU A 14 -7.66 -12.17 -17.42
N LEU A 15 -8.34 -12.03 -18.57
CA LEU A 15 -8.07 -10.99 -19.56
C LEU A 15 -8.17 -9.58 -18.98
N LEU A 16 -9.06 -9.33 -18.02
CA LEU A 16 -9.16 -8.03 -17.34
C LEU A 16 -7.86 -7.60 -16.63
N PHE A 17 -7.02 -8.56 -16.22
CA PHE A 17 -5.76 -8.31 -15.52
C PHE A 17 -4.57 -8.34 -16.48
N THR A 18 -4.53 -9.33 -17.38
CA THR A 18 -3.40 -9.51 -18.31
C THR A 18 -3.34 -8.46 -19.42
N THR A 19 -4.45 -7.76 -19.68
CA THR A 19 -4.49 -6.67 -20.67
C THR A 19 -3.97 -5.33 -20.15
N ASN A 20 -3.71 -5.21 -18.84
CA ASN A 20 -3.12 -4.00 -18.26
C ASN A 20 -1.63 -4.21 -17.95
N PRO A 21 -0.70 -3.82 -18.85
CA PRO A 21 0.73 -4.04 -18.64
C PRO A 21 1.26 -3.30 -17.40
N TRP A 22 0.63 -2.19 -17.00
CA TRP A 22 1.04 -1.43 -15.82
C TRP A 22 0.80 -2.19 -14.52
N LEU A 23 -0.27 -2.99 -14.47
CA LEU A 23 -0.56 -3.85 -13.32
C LEU A 23 0.55 -4.89 -13.15
N MET A 24 0.92 -5.58 -14.24
CA MET A 24 2.00 -6.57 -14.24
C MET A 24 3.34 -5.95 -13.82
N ILE A 25 3.65 -4.75 -14.31
CA ILE A 25 4.87 -4.02 -13.92
C ILE A 25 4.85 -3.68 -12.43
N ALA A 26 3.71 -3.24 -11.88
CA ALA A 26 3.58 -2.94 -10.47
C ALA A 26 3.74 -4.18 -9.59
N ASP A 27 3.12 -5.30 -9.95
CA ASP A 27 3.24 -6.57 -9.23
C ASP A 27 4.67 -7.11 -9.25
N LEU A 28 5.36 -6.98 -10.39
CA LEU A 28 6.78 -7.35 -10.52
C LEU A 28 7.68 -6.45 -9.68
N ALA A 29 7.43 -5.13 -9.67
CA ALA A 29 8.18 -4.19 -8.85
C ALA A 29 7.98 -4.49 -7.35
N GLU A 30 6.76 -4.82 -6.96
CA GLU A 30 6.41 -5.24 -5.61
C GLU A 30 7.18 -6.51 -5.20
N LEU A 31 7.10 -7.57 -6.01
CA LEU A 31 7.83 -8.81 -5.79
C LEU A 31 9.34 -8.58 -5.70
N LEU A 32 9.88 -7.74 -6.59
CA LEU A 32 11.29 -7.36 -6.58
C LEU A 32 11.66 -6.69 -5.25
N SER A 33 10.86 -5.74 -4.77
CA SER A 33 11.10 -5.05 -3.50
C SER A 33 11.10 -6.01 -2.32
N PHE A 34 10.19 -6.99 -2.31
CA PHE A 34 10.14 -8.04 -1.31
C PHE A 34 11.38 -8.95 -1.35
N ILE A 35 11.75 -9.46 -2.53
CA ILE A 35 12.93 -10.31 -2.72
C ILE A 35 14.19 -9.59 -2.28
N VAL A 36 14.38 -8.32 -2.66
CA VAL A 36 15.54 -7.53 -2.25
C VAL A 36 15.53 -7.32 -0.73
N GLY A 37 14.38 -7.06 -0.13
CA GLY A 37 14.21 -7.01 1.32
C GLY A 37 14.66 -8.30 2.02
N LEU A 38 14.31 -9.47 1.47
CA LEU A 38 14.75 -10.78 1.98
C LEU A 38 16.25 -11.01 1.80
N ILE A 39 16.83 -10.65 0.66
CA ILE A 39 18.29 -10.74 0.43
C ILE A 39 19.04 -9.96 1.50
N PHE A 40 18.55 -8.77 1.85
CA PHE A 40 19.15 -7.91 2.88
C PHE A 40 18.55 -8.10 4.28
N TRP A 41 17.80 -9.18 4.53
CA TRP A 41 17.09 -9.45 5.79
C TRP A 41 17.98 -9.32 7.03
N LYS A 42 19.22 -9.80 6.95
CA LYS A 42 20.19 -9.74 8.07
C LYS A 42 20.44 -8.30 8.56
N LYS A 43 20.29 -7.27 7.72
CA LYS A 43 20.43 -5.86 8.10
C LYS A 43 19.27 -5.37 8.97
N PHE A 44 18.09 -5.96 8.84
CA PHE A 44 16.82 -5.38 9.32
C PHE A 44 16.06 -6.27 10.33
N LYS A 45 16.44 -7.54 10.48
CA LYS A 45 15.72 -8.53 11.31
C LYS A 45 15.57 -8.15 12.80
N GLU A 46 16.42 -7.27 13.31
CA GLU A 46 16.35 -6.79 14.70
C GLU A 46 15.59 -5.45 14.84
N THR A 47 15.11 -4.85 13.75
CA THR A 47 14.39 -3.57 13.76
C THR A 47 12.94 -3.75 13.32
N SER A 48 12.10 -2.73 13.49
CA SER A 48 10.72 -2.75 12.99
C SER A 48 10.61 -2.87 11.45
N ILE A 49 11.68 -2.58 10.70
CA ILE A 49 11.74 -2.73 9.23
C ILE A 49 11.49 -4.18 8.78
N LYS A 50 11.76 -5.18 9.63
CA LYS A 50 11.40 -6.57 9.34
C LYS A 50 9.92 -6.76 9.04
N TRP A 51 9.05 -6.03 9.75
CA TRP A 51 7.61 -6.08 9.55
C TRP A 51 7.21 -5.44 8.24
N PHE A 52 7.91 -4.38 7.83
CA PHE A 52 7.74 -3.78 6.51
C PHE A 52 8.13 -4.75 5.39
N ILE A 53 9.25 -5.46 5.50
CA ILE A 53 9.66 -6.49 4.53
C ILE A 53 8.61 -7.62 4.45
N LEU A 54 8.15 -8.12 5.60
CA LEU A 54 7.11 -9.16 5.65
C LEU A 54 5.78 -8.66 5.07
N PHE A 55 5.45 -7.39 5.30
CA PHE A 55 4.28 -6.75 4.69
C PHE A 55 4.37 -6.72 3.16
N LEU A 56 5.54 -6.44 2.56
CA LEU A 56 5.69 -6.49 1.10
C LEU A 56 5.39 -7.88 0.55
N GLY A 57 5.84 -8.94 1.24
CA GLY A 57 5.50 -10.31 0.89
C GLY A 57 4.00 -10.60 1.04
N TYR A 58 3.40 -10.20 2.16
CA TYR A 58 1.97 -10.33 2.39
C TYR A 58 1.15 -9.59 1.33
N ASN A 59 1.53 -8.37 0.96
CA ASN A 59 0.83 -7.58 -0.04
C ASN A 59 0.84 -8.31 -1.39
N PHE A 60 1.98 -8.89 -1.79
CA PHE A 60 2.11 -9.60 -3.06
C PHE A 60 1.24 -10.85 -3.07
N PHE A 61 1.35 -11.68 -2.03
CA PHE A 61 0.52 -12.89 -1.92
C PHE A 61 -0.97 -12.55 -1.79
N ASN A 62 -1.33 -11.43 -1.18
CA ASN A 62 -2.71 -10.98 -1.09
C ASN A 62 -3.26 -10.62 -2.48
N GLU A 63 -2.50 -9.91 -3.33
CA GLU A 63 -2.93 -9.61 -4.71
C GLU A 63 -3.13 -10.91 -5.51
N ILE A 64 -2.18 -11.85 -5.43
CA ILE A 64 -2.31 -13.16 -6.10
C ILE A 64 -3.53 -13.94 -5.59
N ALA A 65 -3.78 -13.94 -4.29
CA ALA A 65 -4.92 -14.63 -3.69
C ALA A 65 -6.26 -13.97 -4.09
N ALA A 66 -6.32 -12.63 -4.09
CA ALA A 66 -7.50 -11.86 -4.50
C ALA A 66 -7.81 -12.07 -5.99
N LEU A 67 -6.78 -12.13 -6.83
CA LEU A 67 -6.89 -12.45 -8.25
C LEU A 67 -7.38 -13.88 -8.46
N PHE A 68 -6.76 -14.85 -7.81
CA PHE A 68 -7.15 -16.26 -7.89
C PHE A 68 -8.61 -16.46 -7.45
N TYR A 69 -9.00 -15.86 -6.33
CA TYR A 69 -10.38 -15.90 -5.82
C TYR A 69 -11.40 -15.41 -6.87
N TYR A 70 -11.08 -14.31 -7.54
CA TYR A 70 -11.95 -13.74 -8.57
C TYR A 70 -11.97 -14.56 -9.87
N VAL A 71 -10.79 -14.97 -10.38
CA VAL A 71 -10.64 -15.70 -11.66
C VAL A 71 -11.23 -17.11 -11.58
N CYS A 72 -11.12 -17.78 -10.43
CA CYS A 72 -11.72 -19.10 -10.23
C CYS A 72 -13.23 -19.05 -9.94
N GLY A 73 -13.85 -17.87 -9.96
CA GLY A 73 -15.29 -17.72 -9.70
C GLY A 73 -15.69 -18.05 -8.27
N LEU A 74 -14.76 -17.98 -7.31
CA LEU A 74 -15.07 -18.20 -5.89
C LEU A 74 -15.85 -17.02 -5.28
N GLY A 75 -15.81 -15.85 -5.94
CA GLY A 75 -16.69 -14.73 -5.70
C GLY A 75 -16.59 -13.68 -6.82
N ASP A 76 -17.62 -12.86 -6.96
CA ASP A 76 -17.70 -11.80 -7.97
C ASP A 76 -17.03 -10.49 -7.55
N ASN A 77 -16.49 -10.46 -6.33
CA ASN A 77 -15.83 -9.32 -5.74
C ASN A 77 -14.75 -9.78 -4.78
N ASN A 78 -13.60 -9.11 -4.79
CA ASN A 78 -12.46 -9.41 -3.94
C ASN A 78 -12.18 -8.31 -2.89
N SER A 79 -13.15 -7.44 -2.62
CA SER A 79 -13.06 -6.32 -1.67
C SER A 79 -12.58 -6.75 -0.27
N ILE A 80 -12.98 -7.93 0.21
CA ILE A 80 -12.55 -8.47 1.50
C ILE A 80 -11.02 -8.54 1.63
N PHE A 81 -10.31 -8.99 0.59
CA PHE A 81 -8.85 -9.10 0.59
C PHE A 81 -8.23 -7.73 0.79
N TYR A 82 -8.73 -6.72 0.08
CA TYR A 82 -8.22 -5.36 0.19
C TYR A 82 -8.59 -4.68 1.49
N ASN A 83 -9.76 -4.96 2.05
CA ASN A 83 -10.15 -4.39 3.34
C ASN A 83 -9.29 -4.96 4.48
N ILE A 84 -9.02 -6.27 4.50
CA ILE A 84 -8.08 -6.89 5.45
C ILE A 84 -6.66 -6.34 5.23
N ARG A 85 -6.24 -6.21 3.96
CA ARG A 85 -4.95 -5.65 3.60
C ARG A 85 -4.78 -4.22 4.11
N GLN A 86 -5.82 -3.38 4.08
CA GLN A 86 -5.77 -2.04 4.65
C GLN A 86 -5.41 -2.05 6.14
N PHE A 87 -6.02 -2.95 6.90
CA PHE A 87 -5.73 -3.04 8.33
C PHE A 87 -4.25 -3.33 8.60
N ILE A 88 -3.71 -4.33 7.91
CA ILE A 88 -2.30 -4.71 8.04
C ILE A 88 -1.39 -3.59 7.52
N TYR A 89 -1.74 -2.98 6.38
CA TYR A 89 -0.99 -1.88 5.77
C TYR A 89 -0.80 -0.71 6.75
N PHE A 90 -1.88 -0.15 7.28
CA PHE A 90 -1.78 1.01 8.16
C PHE A 90 -1.12 0.66 9.51
N THR A 91 -1.40 -0.52 10.05
CA THR A 91 -0.79 -0.99 11.30
C THR A 91 0.74 -1.10 11.15
N VAL A 92 1.23 -1.77 10.11
CA VAL A 92 2.67 -1.96 9.89
C VAL A 92 3.37 -0.64 9.64
N HIS A 93 2.84 0.20 8.75
CA HIS A 93 3.52 1.45 8.39
C HIS A 93 3.57 2.46 9.53
N LEU A 94 2.45 2.65 10.24
CA LEU A 94 2.41 3.56 11.38
C LEU A 94 3.26 3.04 12.54
N PHE A 95 3.31 1.72 12.75
CA PHE A 95 4.21 1.10 13.73
C PHE A 95 5.69 1.36 13.41
N VAL A 96 6.11 1.12 12.15
CA VAL A 96 7.48 1.39 11.71
C VAL A 96 7.84 2.86 11.93
N PHE A 97 7.00 3.80 11.52
CA PHE A 97 7.31 5.21 11.73
C PHE A 97 7.28 5.62 13.19
N TYR A 98 6.37 5.08 13.99
CA TYR A 98 6.35 5.31 15.43
C TYR A 98 7.66 4.89 16.13
N ASP A 99 8.21 3.74 15.75
CA ASP A 99 9.42 3.14 16.33
C ASP A 99 10.67 4.00 16.11
N PHE A 100 10.74 4.68 14.96
CA PHE A 100 11.89 5.50 14.59
C PHE A 100 11.77 6.99 14.88
N LEU A 101 10.60 7.46 15.35
CA LEU A 101 10.43 8.85 15.76
C LEU A 101 11.10 9.10 17.11
N GLN A 102 11.95 10.13 17.19
CA GLN A 102 12.64 10.55 18.40
C GLN A 102 11.79 11.54 19.21
N LYS A 103 11.10 12.49 18.56
CA LYS A 103 10.33 13.50 19.30
C LYS A 103 9.04 12.89 19.83
N THR A 104 8.88 12.92 21.15
CA THR A 104 7.68 12.41 21.84
C THR A 104 6.38 12.98 21.30
N ARG A 105 6.38 14.27 20.88
CA ARG A 105 5.21 14.91 20.27
C ARG A 105 4.79 14.23 18.96
N PHE A 106 5.73 13.86 18.09
CA PHE A 106 5.43 13.20 16.82
C PHE A 106 4.98 11.76 17.05
N ARG A 107 5.63 11.04 17.97
CA ARG A 107 5.20 9.70 18.41
C ARG A 107 3.75 9.69 18.91
N ARG A 108 3.40 10.64 19.79
CA ARG A 108 2.03 10.79 20.31
C ARG A 108 1.03 11.10 19.20
N SER A 109 1.36 11.98 18.27
CA SER A 109 0.51 12.25 17.12
C SER A 109 0.26 11.01 16.26
N VAL A 110 1.29 10.20 15.98
CA VAL A 110 1.14 8.93 15.24
C VAL A 110 0.20 7.95 15.97
N LEU A 111 0.31 7.85 17.30
CA LEU A 111 -0.62 7.03 18.09
C LEU A 111 -2.06 7.55 18.02
N VAL A 112 -2.26 8.87 18.11
CA VAL A 112 -3.59 9.50 17.96
C VAL A 112 -4.16 9.23 16.57
N PHE A 113 -3.35 9.39 15.51
CA PHE A 113 -3.76 9.09 14.15
C PHE A 113 -4.18 7.63 13.98
N TYR A 114 -3.39 6.69 14.51
CA TYR A 114 -3.74 5.27 14.49
C TYR A 114 -5.05 5.01 15.23
N GLY A 115 -5.24 5.61 16.42
CA GLY A 115 -6.48 5.47 17.18
C GLY A 115 -7.72 6.01 16.44
N ILE A 116 -7.64 7.21 15.86
CA ILE A 116 -8.73 7.80 15.07
C ILE A 116 -9.07 6.94 13.85
N TRP A 117 -8.05 6.52 13.10
CA TRP A 117 -8.24 5.67 11.94
C TRP A 117 -8.83 4.31 12.32
N LEU A 118 -8.34 3.68 13.39
CA LEU A 118 -8.82 2.38 13.86
C LEU A 118 -10.30 2.43 14.28
N ILE A 119 -10.72 3.49 14.97
CA ILE A 119 -12.14 3.71 15.29
C ILE A 119 -12.96 3.82 14.00
N GLY A 120 -12.50 4.58 13.00
CA GLY A 120 -13.16 4.69 11.70
C GLY A 120 -13.24 3.36 10.94
N TYR A 121 -12.18 2.56 11.00
CA TYR A 121 -12.14 1.23 10.38
C TYR A 121 -13.10 0.25 11.06
N ILE A 122 -13.13 0.20 12.39
CA ILE A 122 -14.07 -0.62 13.17
C ILE A 122 -15.51 -0.18 12.92
N TYR A 123 -15.78 1.12 12.85
CA TYR A 123 -17.10 1.62 12.48
C TYR A 123 -17.54 1.05 11.12
N LEU A 124 -16.70 1.14 10.09
CA LEU A 124 -17.03 0.59 8.76
C LEU A 124 -17.23 -0.92 8.76
N LEU A 125 -16.43 -1.67 9.54
CA LEU A 125 -16.62 -3.12 9.74
C LEU A 125 -18.04 -3.45 10.24
N THR A 126 -18.61 -2.60 11.10
CA THR A 126 -19.93 -2.82 11.72
C THR A 126 -21.11 -2.25 10.94
N THR A 127 -20.90 -1.19 10.15
CA THR A 127 -22.00 -0.48 9.46
C THR A 127 -22.08 -0.73 7.96
N THR A 128 -21.05 -1.30 7.36
CA THR A 128 -21.02 -1.59 5.92
C THR A 128 -20.88 -3.09 5.68
N ASN A 129 -21.36 -3.58 4.53
CA ASN A 129 -21.07 -4.95 4.13
C ASN A 129 -19.59 -5.05 3.75
N PHE A 130 -18.75 -5.34 4.74
CA PHE A 130 -17.30 -5.37 4.65
C PHE A 130 -16.76 -6.42 3.65
N LEU A 131 -17.55 -7.46 3.37
CA LEU A 131 -17.19 -8.48 2.40
C LEU A 131 -17.28 -7.94 0.97
N ASP A 132 -18.32 -7.15 0.70
CA ASP A 132 -18.69 -6.73 -0.66
C ASP A 132 -18.36 -5.25 -0.96
N LYS A 133 -18.15 -4.42 0.06
CA LYS A 133 -17.91 -2.98 -0.13
C LYS A 133 -16.48 -2.62 0.26
N TYR A 134 -15.78 -2.00 -0.67
CA TYR A 134 -14.46 -1.43 -0.43
C TYR A 134 -14.53 -0.29 0.60
N ALA A 135 -13.72 -0.36 1.65
CA ALA A 135 -13.69 0.60 2.76
C ALA A 135 -12.94 1.90 2.38
N LEU A 136 -13.42 2.62 1.36
CA LEU A 136 -12.73 3.78 0.79
C LEU A 136 -12.44 4.87 1.82
N PHE A 137 -13.41 5.21 2.67
CA PHE A 137 -13.24 6.28 3.66
C PHE A 137 -12.08 5.98 4.61
N SER A 138 -12.00 4.73 5.09
CA SER A 138 -10.86 4.26 5.90
C SER A 138 -9.54 4.39 5.13
N LEU A 139 -9.51 3.98 3.86
CA LEU A 139 -8.31 4.10 3.03
C LEU A 139 -7.83 5.55 2.95
N ILE A 140 -8.71 6.49 2.60
CA ILE A 140 -8.34 7.90 2.41
C ILE A 140 -7.86 8.51 3.72
N LEU A 141 -8.61 8.28 4.81
CA LEU A 141 -8.26 8.80 6.14
C LEU A 141 -6.91 8.25 6.60
N GLY A 142 -6.69 6.94 6.46
CA GLY A 142 -5.44 6.28 6.80
C GLY A 142 -4.28 6.79 5.96
N ASN A 143 -4.46 6.94 4.64
CA ASN A 143 -3.43 7.46 3.73
C ASN A 143 -3.04 8.90 4.08
N PHE A 144 -4.00 9.73 4.47
CA PHE A 144 -3.73 11.10 4.90
C PHE A 144 -2.92 11.14 6.20
N PHE A 145 -3.28 10.32 7.19
CA PHE A 145 -2.49 10.22 8.43
C PHE A 145 -1.11 9.63 8.21
N LEU A 146 -1.00 8.61 7.34
CA LEU A 146 0.27 8.01 6.98
C LEU A 146 1.18 9.04 6.28
N LEU A 147 0.63 9.86 5.39
CA LEU A 147 1.36 10.96 4.75
C LEU A 147 1.95 11.91 5.80
N ILE A 148 1.17 12.30 6.81
CA ILE A 148 1.68 13.17 7.89
C ILE A 148 2.77 12.45 8.71
N ALA A 149 2.59 11.16 9.02
CA ALA A 149 3.60 10.38 9.73
C ALA A 149 4.92 10.27 8.95
N VAL A 150 4.85 10.06 7.63
CA VAL A 150 6.02 10.12 6.72
C VAL A 150 6.73 11.46 6.85
N LEU A 151 5.97 12.57 6.78
CA LEU A 151 6.55 13.91 6.90
C LEU A 151 7.23 14.14 8.24
N PHE A 152 6.69 13.64 9.36
CA PHE A 152 7.34 13.72 10.66
C PHE A 152 8.70 13.03 10.66
N VAL A 153 8.78 11.81 10.14
CA VAL A 153 10.04 11.05 10.07
C VAL A 153 11.06 11.75 9.17
N LEU A 154 10.64 12.22 7.99
CA LEU A 154 11.53 12.94 7.07
C LEU A 154 12.07 14.23 7.71
N VAL A 155 11.20 15.00 8.39
CA VAL A 155 11.61 16.21 9.12
C VAL A 155 12.61 15.90 10.22
N GLU A 156 12.42 14.81 10.98
CA GLU A 156 13.40 14.44 12.02
C GLU A 156 14.73 14.05 11.42
N ILE A 157 14.74 13.18 10.41
CA ILE A 157 15.97 12.70 9.78
C ILE A 157 16.78 13.85 9.18
N ILE A 158 16.12 14.75 8.45
CA ILE A 158 16.80 15.90 7.80
C ILE A 158 17.43 16.84 8.85
N ASN A 159 16.83 16.95 10.03
CA ASN A 159 17.32 17.83 11.10
C ASN A 159 18.35 17.15 12.02
N SER A 160 18.43 15.82 12.04
CA SER A 160 19.27 15.07 12.98
C SER A 160 20.50 14.41 12.35
N LEU A 161 20.45 14.10 11.06
CA LEU A 161 21.54 13.39 10.37
C LEU A 161 22.37 14.31 9.49
N SER A 162 23.65 13.97 9.34
CA SER A 162 24.50 14.58 8.34
C SER A 162 24.10 14.14 6.92
N LEU A 163 24.45 14.95 5.91
CA LEU A 163 24.09 14.66 4.49
C LEU A 163 24.54 13.27 4.02
N SER A 164 25.69 12.77 4.50
CA SER A 164 26.20 11.45 4.14
C SER A 164 25.40 10.30 4.75
N GLU A 165 24.78 10.53 5.91
CA GLU A 165 23.97 9.54 6.63
C GLU A 165 22.56 9.45 6.05
N ILE A 166 21.98 10.58 5.61
CA ILE A 166 20.66 10.64 4.95
C ILE A 166 20.60 9.66 3.78
N GLY A 167 21.60 9.67 2.90
CA GLY A 167 21.67 8.78 1.73
C GLY A 167 21.86 7.29 2.05
N SER A 168 22.02 6.94 3.32
CA SER A 168 22.17 5.55 3.80
C SER A 168 21.07 5.10 4.75
N ASN A 169 20.08 5.95 5.02
CA ASN A 169 18.98 5.67 5.94
C ASN A 169 17.78 5.07 5.21
N ILE A 170 17.36 3.86 5.59
CA ILE A 170 16.24 3.14 4.96
C ILE A 170 14.91 3.90 5.02
N LEU A 171 14.68 4.67 6.10
CA LEU A 171 13.43 5.41 6.27
C LEU A 171 13.30 6.58 5.30
N ILE A 172 14.41 7.11 4.79
CA ILE A 172 14.36 8.10 3.71
C ILE A 172 13.77 7.45 2.46
N PHE A 173 14.22 6.25 2.09
CA PHE A 173 13.71 5.55 0.92
C PHE A 173 12.25 5.11 1.10
N ILE A 174 11.91 4.54 2.26
CA ILE A 174 10.51 4.17 2.58
C ILE A 174 9.62 5.42 2.57
N GLY A 175 10.05 6.49 3.24
CA GLY A 175 9.32 7.75 3.31
C GLY A 175 9.13 8.42 1.95
N LEU A 176 10.18 8.51 1.13
CA LEU A 176 10.11 9.10 -0.20
C LEU A 176 9.23 8.29 -1.17
N GLY A 177 9.36 6.96 -1.14
CA GLY A 177 8.50 6.08 -1.94
C GLY A 177 7.02 6.24 -1.57
N LEU A 178 6.71 6.24 -0.27
CA LEU A 178 5.34 6.45 0.21
C LEU A 178 4.85 7.86 -0.09
N LEU A 179 5.67 8.89 0.07
CA LEU A 179 5.30 10.27 -0.21
C LEU A 179 4.89 10.43 -1.69
N LEU A 180 5.70 9.89 -2.60
CA LEU A 180 5.41 9.89 -4.04
C LEU A 180 4.08 9.19 -4.33
N TYR A 181 3.89 8.00 -3.76
CA TYR A 181 2.66 7.23 -3.96
C TYR A 181 1.43 7.92 -3.35
N LEU A 182 1.50 8.37 -2.09
CA LEU A 182 0.34 8.89 -1.35
C LEU A 182 -0.20 10.19 -1.95
N VAL A 183 0.67 11.09 -2.39
CA VAL A 183 0.26 12.36 -3.02
C VAL A 183 -0.52 12.11 -4.32
N ILE A 184 -0.20 11.02 -5.04
CA ILE A 184 -0.88 10.63 -6.28
C ILE A 184 -2.11 9.75 -5.99
N SER A 185 -1.99 8.80 -5.07
CA SER A 185 -3.00 7.77 -4.83
C SER A 185 -4.23 8.33 -4.14
N ILE A 186 -4.10 9.27 -3.20
CA ILE A 186 -5.24 9.90 -2.52
C ILE A 186 -6.23 10.53 -3.53
N PRO A 187 -5.83 11.50 -4.39
CA PRO A 187 -6.74 12.09 -5.36
C PRO A 187 -7.19 11.08 -6.42
N THR A 188 -6.34 10.13 -6.81
CA THR A 188 -6.71 9.08 -7.77
C THR A 188 -7.80 8.17 -7.22
N SER A 189 -7.72 7.74 -5.96
CA SER A 189 -8.72 6.88 -5.31
C SER A 189 -10.06 7.59 -5.16
N VAL A 190 -10.06 8.86 -4.74
CA VAL A 190 -11.29 9.68 -4.65
C VAL A 190 -11.94 9.79 -6.02
N THR A 191 -11.17 10.24 -7.01
CA THR A 191 -11.66 10.50 -8.36
C THR A 191 -12.15 9.22 -9.02
N THR A 192 -11.40 8.13 -8.90
CA THR A 192 -11.79 6.83 -9.47
C THR A 192 -13.06 6.30 -8.81
N PHE A 193 -13.22 6.39 -7.48
CA PHE A 193 -14.43 5.87 -6.84
C PHE A 193 -15.69 6.65 -7.22
N PHE A 194 -15.65 7.98 -7.18
CA PHE A 194 -16.80 8.81 -7.55
C PHE A 194 -17.08 8.79 -9.05
N GLY A 195 -16.03 8.74 -9.86
CA GLY A 195 -16.12 8.65 -11.31
C GLY A 195 -16.66 7.31 -11.76
N TRP A 196 -16.05 6.21 -11.32
CA TRP A 196 -16.40 4.85 -11.75
C TRP A 196 -17.84 4.48 -11.43
N ALA A 197 -18.34 4.86 -10.25
CA ALA A 197 -19.74 4.65 -9.87
C ALA A 197 -20.75 5.32 -10.82
N ARG A 198 -20.31 6.29 -11.63
CA ARG A 198 -21.15 7.06 -12.59
C ARG A 198 -20.91 6.68 -14.05
N ILE A 199 -19.98 5.76 -14.34
CA ILE A 199 -19.38 5.58 -15.68
C ILE A 199 -19.68 4.21 -16.30
N GLY A 200 -20.51 3.39 -15.65
CA GLY A 200 -20.76 1.99 -16.01
C GLY A 200 -21.11 1.66 -17.48
N ASN A 201 -21.29 2.63 -18.38
CA ASN A 201 -21.47 2.43 -19.83
C ASN A 201 -20.81 3.51 -20.73
N ASP A 202 -19.98 4.42 -20.21
CA ASP A 202 -19.44 5.56 -20.99
C ASP A 202 -18.12 5.20 -21.69
N THR A 203 -18.05 5.33 -23.01
CA THR A 203 -16.84 5.13 -23.84
C THR A 203 -16.17 6.44 -24.25
N GLY A 204 -16.67 7.59 -23.77
CA GLY A 204 -16.18 8.92 -24.14
C GLY A 204 -14.90 9.38 -23.40
N PRO A 205 -14.47 10.64 -23.63
CA PRO A 205 -13.23 11.22 -23.08
C PRO A 205 -13.11 11.16 -21.54
N ARG A 206 -14.24 11.08 -20.83
CA ARG A 206 -14.26 10.91 -19.37
C ARG A 206 -13.68 9.56 -18.96
N MET A 207 -14.07 8.47 -19.62
CA MET A 207 -13.54 7.14 -19.32
C MET A 207 -12.03 7.07 -19.57
N GLU A 208 -11.53 7.69 -20.65
CA GLU A 208 -10.10 7.80 -20.91
C GLU A 208 -9.36 8.55 -19.79
N PHE A 209 -9.92 9.66 -19.31
CA PHE A 209 -9.36 10.41 -18.19
C PHE A 209 -9.21 9.55 -16.92
N TYR A 210 -10.24 8.77 -16.52
CA TYR A 210 -10.12 7.89 -15.35
C TYR A 210 -9.15 6.74 -15.56
N LYS A 211 -9.06 6.18 -16.79
CA LYS A 211 -8.05 5.18 -17.14
C LYS A 211 -6.64 5.74 -16.98
N ILE A 212 -6.40 6.97 -17.45
CA ILE A 212 -5.11 7.66 -17.28
C ILE A 212 -4.80 7.84 -15.81
N LEU A 213 -5.73 8.39 -15.00
CA LEU A 213 -5.51 8.57 -13.57
C LEU A 213 -5.18 7.25 -12.86
N ARG A 214 -5.93 6.18 -13.16
CA ARG A 214 -5.65 4.85 -12.62
C ARG A 214 -4.24 4.38 -12.98
N ASN A 215 -3.84 4.50 -14.25
CA ASN A 215 -2.51 4.10 -14.71
C ASN A 215 -1.41 4.93 -14.04
N VAL A 216 -1.60 6.23 -13.85
CA VAL A 216 -0.67 7.09 -13.10
C VAL A 216 -0.54 6.61 -11.66
N GLY A 217 -1.65 6.27 -11.01
CA GLY A 217 -1.66 5.65 -9.68
C GLY A 217 -0.85 4.34 -9.66
N THR A 218 -1.08 3.44 -10.62
CA THR A 218 -0.35 2.16 -10.73
C THR A 218 1.15 2.38 -10.96
N ILE A 219 1.52 3.29 -11.86
CA ILE A 219 2.93 3.63 -12.15
C ILE A 219 3.60 4.20 -10.90
N SER A 220 2.91 5.07 -10.15
CA SER A 220 3.45 5.61 -8.90
C SER A 220 3.70 4.53 -7.85
N GLY A 221 2.84 3.51 -7.78
CA GLY A 221 3.03 2.34 -6.93
C GLY A 221 4.25 1.51 -7.35
N ALA A 222 4.42 1.27 -8.65
CA ALA A 222 5.61 0.60 -9.17
C ALA A 222 6.90 1.35 -8.81
N LEU A 223 6.93 2.68 -9.00
CA LEU A 223 8.08 3.52 -8.65
C LEU A 223 8.36 3.48 -7.14
N MET A 224 7.33 3.53 -6.30
CA MET A 224 7.46 3.38 -4.86
C MET A 224 8.18 2.07 -4.49
N TYR A 225 7.77 0.93 -5.07
CA TYR A 225 8.41 -0.35 -4.80
C TYR A 225 9.87 -0.40 -5.29
N LEU A 226 10.17 0.20 -6.44
CA LEU A 226 11.55 0.32 -6.93
C LEU A 226 12.42 1.16 -5.98
N ILE A 227 11.88 2.24 -5.41
CA ILE A 227 12.56 3.05 -4.39
C ILE A 227 12.81 2.21 -3.13
N PHE A 228 11.86 1.38 -2.70
CA PHE A 228 12.06 0.48 -1.55
C PHE A 228 13.16 -0.54 -1.82
N ALA A 229 13.15 -1.18 -2.99
CA ALA A 229 14.17 -2.13 -3.40
C ALA A 229 15.57 -1.49 -3.38
N TYR A 230 15.69 -0.30 -3.99
CA TYR A 230 16.92 0.48 -3.95
C TYR A 230 17.34 0.84 -2.52
N GLY A 231 16.37 1.22 -1.67
CA GLY A 231 16.59 1.51 -0.27
C GLY A 231 17.18 0.34 0.50
N PHE A 232 16.61 -0.86 0.38
CA PHE A 232 17.13 -2.07 1.05
C PHE A 232 18.58 -2.39 0.63
N TYR A 233 18.86 -2.24 -0.67
CA TYR A 233 20.21 -2.39 -1.21
C TYR A 233 21.19 -1.36 -0.63
N ARG A 234 20.84 -0.08 -0.74
CA ARG A 234 21.74 1.04 -0.45
C ARG A 234 21.95 1.32 1.04
N SER A 235 20.96 0.99 1.87
CA SER A 235 20.94 1.39 3.28
C SER A 235 21.89 0.57 4.14
N LYS A 236 22.40 1.21 5.20
CA LYS A 236 23.10 0.56 6.30
C LYS A 236 22.09 -0.02 7.30
N ARG A 237 22.58 -0.82 8.25
CA ARG A 237 21.77 -1.29 9.37
C ARG A 237 21.24 -0.06 10.15
N PRO A 238 19.94 0.03 10.44
CA PRO A 238 19.41 1.12 11.25
C PRO A 238 19.87 0.99 12.70
N ASP A 239 20.23 2.11 13.32
CA ASP A 239 20.43 2.18 14.76
C ASP A 239 19.07 2.12 15.45
N ILE A 240 18.94 1.24 16.44
CA ILE A 240 17.71 1.11 17.23
C ILE A 240 17.85 2.06 18.41
N LEU A 241 16.82 2.87 18.67
CA LEU A 241 16.71 3.63 19.92
C LEU A 241 16.44 2.61 21.03
N GLU A 242 17.41 2.38 21.92
CA GLU A 242 17.13 1.67 23.17
C GLU A 242 16.12 2.52 23.97
N LEU A 243 14.95 1.94 24.24
CA LEU A 243 13.87 2.56 25.04
C LEU A 243 14.18 2.52 26.53
#